data_AF-A0A950I002-F1
#
_entry.id   AF-A0A950I002-F1
#
_cell.length_a   1.000
_cell.length_b   1.000
_cell.length_c   1.000
_cell.angle_alpha   90.00
_cell.angle_beta   90.00
_cell.angle_gamma   90.00
#
_symmetry.space_group_name_H-M   'P 1'
#
loop_
_entity.id
_entity.type
_entity.pdbx_description
1 polymer ?
#
loop_
_entity_poly.entity_id
_entity_poly.type
_entity_poly.pdbx_seq_one_letter_code
_entity_poly.pdbx_strand_id
1 'polypeptide(L)'
;RAYVAVRAAETFNACGLHDEARAVVQNALAADWDDKLVRAYRKSAAPEGTPTLLAQIDRCEFWSVERPNDAELALTLGTFCLKQKLWGKAQRHLEQALSDAIEPATMREAHLKLAQLHEGLEQPEQAANHYRQCALASVL
;
A
#
# COMPACT_ATOMS: atom_id res chain seq x y z
N ARG A 1 -13.54 8.06 15.88
CA ARG A 1 -12.15 8.27 16.35
C ARG A 1 -11.26 7.24 15.67
N ALA A 2 -10.46 7.64 14.67
CA ALA A 2 -9.64 6.76 13.84
C ALA A 2 -8.78 5.76 14.64
N TYR A 3 -8.27 6.17 15.80
CA TYR A 3 -7.49 5.30 16.70
C TYR A 3 -8.16 3.95 17.01
N VAL A 4 -9.46 3.93 17.37
CA VAL A 4 -10.14 2.68 17.73
C VAL A 4 -10.26 1.75 16.51
N ALA A 5 -10.58 2.32 15.35
CA ALA A 5 -10.70 1.56 14.11
C ALA A 5 -9.34 1.01 13.65
N VAL A 6 -8.26 1.79 13.76
CA VAL A 6 -6.89 1.32 13.48
C VAL A 6 -6.53 0.15 14.39
N ARG A 7 -6.72 0.28 15.70
CA ARG A 7 -6.40 -0.80 16.66
C ARG A 7 -7.22 -2.05 16.39
N ALA A 8 -8.52 -1.91 16.12
CA ALA A 8 -9.38 -3.03 15.76
C ALA A 8 -8.88 -3.73 14.47
N ALA A 9 -8.58 -2.97 13.42
CA ALA A 9 -8.09 -3.50 12.16
C ALA A 9 -6.73 -4.19 12.29
N GLU A 10 -5.81 -3.65 13.09
CA GLU A 10 -4.53 -4.28 13.39
C GLU A 10 -4.72 -5.61 14.13
N THR A 11 -5.61 -5.67 15.12
CA THR A 11 -5.93 -6.91 15.84
C THR A 11 -6.58 -7.94 14.92
N PHE A 12 -7.55 -7.54 14.10
CA PHE A 12 -8.18 -8.43 13.13
C PHE A 12 -7.16 -9.01 12.15
N ASN A 13 -6.29 -8.16 11.59
CA ASN A 13 -5.21 -8.62 10.71
C ASN A 13 -4.27 -9.61 11.40
N ALA A 14 -3.90 -9.36 12.66
CA ALA A 14 -3.04 -10.27 13.44
C ALA A 14 -3.70 -11.63 13.72
N CYS A 15 -5.04 -11.68 13.76
CA CYS A 15 -5.81 -12.90 13.91
C CYS A 15 -6.18 -13.58 12.58
N GLY A 16 -5.75 -13.05 11.42
CA GLY A 16 -6.13 -13.56 10.10
C GLY A 16 -7.55 -13.17 9.65
N LEU A 17 -8.23 -12.31 10.40
CA LEU A 17 -9.58 -11.80 10.13
C LEU A 17 -9.51 -10.59 9.19
N HIS A 18 -8.97 -10.79 7.99
CA HIS A 18 -8.70 -9.70 7.05
C HIS A 18 -9.96 -9.02 6.52
N ASP A 19 -11.10 -9.73 6.49
CA ASP A 19 -12.37 -9.22 5.98
C ASP A 19 -12.96 -8.21 6.96
N GLU A 20 -12.92 -8.53 8.26
CA GLU A 20 -13.31 -7.66 9.36
C GLU A 20 -12.40 -6.43 9.44
N ALA A 21 -11.09 -6.61 9.27
CA ALA A 21 -10.14 -5.50 9.19
C ALA A 21 -10.50 -4.53 8.06
N ARG A 22 -10.78 -5.05 6.86
CA ARG A 22 -11.18 -4.22 5.71
C ARG A 22 -12.48 -3.49 5.96
N ALA A 23 -13.50 -4.16 6.50
CA ALA A 23 -14.79 -3.55 6.77
C ALA A 23 -14.69 -2.38 7.77
N VAL A 24 -13.98 -2.60 8.89
CA VAL A 24 -13.79 -1.55 9.90
C VAL A 24 -13.01 -0.36 9.34
N VAL A 25 -11.94 -0.62 8.57
CA VAL A 25 -11.14 0.45 7.96
C VAL A 25 -11.94 1.26 6.95
N GLN A 26 -12.67 0.60 6.04
CA GLN A 26 -13.46 1.28 5.02
C GLN A 26 -14.56 2.15 5.63
N ASN A 27 -15.24 1.66 6.67
CA ASN A 27 -16.26 2.43 7.39
C ASN A 27 -15.64 3.66 8.09
N ALA A 28 -14.45 3.51 8.68
CA ALA A 28 -13.77 4.61 9.35
C ALA A 28 -13.27 5.66 8.34
N LEU A 29 -12.67 5.24 7.23
CA LEU A 29 -12.19 6.14 6.15
C LEU A 29 -13.33 6.96 5.52
N ALA A 30 -14.54 6.40 5.45
CA ALA A 30 -15.71 7.13 4.95
C ALA A 30 -16.16 8.26 5.89
N ALA A 31 -15.86 8.16 7.19
CA ALA A 31 -16.20 9.18 8.17
C ALA A 31 -15.10 10.22 8.35
N ASP A 32 -13.85 9.78 8.41
CA ASP A 32 -12.67 10.63 8.61
C ASP A 32 -11.44 9.93 8.02
N TRP A 33 -10.78 10.60 7.08
CA TRP A 33 -9.63 10.02 6.42
C TRP A 33 -8.38 10.16 7.28
N ASP A 34 -7.66 9.05 7.42
CA ASP A 34 -6.41 8.98 8.19
C ASP A 34 -5.49 7.96 7.53
N ASP A 35 -4.27 8.36 7.20
CA ASP A 35 -3.27 7.51 6.56
C ASP A 35 -2.95 6.24 7.39
N LYS A 36 -3.15 6.28 8.71
CA LYS A 36 -3.01 5.09 9.57
C LYS A 36 -4.07 4.04 9.25
N LEU A 37 -5.27 4.44 8.87
CA LEU A 37 -6.31 3.54 8.39
C LEU A 37 -5.94 2.98 7.02
N VAL A 38 -5.42 3.80 6.10
CA VAL A 38 -4.94 3.35 4.79
C VAL A 38 -3.81 2.32 4.94
N ARG A 39 -2.88 2.55 5.86
CA ARG A 39 -1.81 1.59 6.21
C ARG A 39 -2.36 0.27 6.76
N ALA A 40 -3.38 0.32 7.63
CA ALA A 40 -4.07 -0.87 8.12
C ALA A 40 -4.83 -1.60 7.00
N TYR A 41 -5.40 -0.87 6.04
CA TYR A 41 -6.03 -1.43 4.85
C TYR A 41 -5.03 -2.21 4.01
N ARG A 42 -3.85 -1.65 3.75
CA ARG A 42 -2.77 -2.34 3.01
C ARG A 42 -2.39 -3.67 3.65
N LYS A 43 -2.31 -3.72 4.99
CA LYS A 43 -2.02 -4.95 5.75
C LYS A 43 -3.12 -6.02 5.62
N SER A 44 -4.33 -5.63 5.24
CA SER A 44 -5.45 -6.54 4.99
C SER A 44 -5.58 -6.97 3.53
N ALA A 45 -4.49 -6.92 2.75
CA ALA A 45 -4.47 -7.31 1.34
C ALA A 45 -5.00 -8.74 1.13
N ALA A 46 -6.06 -8.91 0.35
CA ALA A 46 -6.56 -10.21 -0.05
C ALA A 46 -5.51 -11.00 -0.86
N PRO A 47 -5.64 -12.34 -0.96
CA PRO A 47 -4.73 -13.17 -1.76
C PRO A 47 -4.71 -12.77 -3.24
N GLU A 48 -3.59 -13.06 -3.91
CA GLU A 48 -3.42 -12.86 -5.36
C GLU A 48 -4.53 -13.60 -6.14
N GLY A 49 -5.05 -12.96 -7.20
CA GLY A 49 -6.01 -13.58 -8.11
C GLY A 49 -7.44 -13.65 -7.59
N THR A 50 -7.71 -13.12 -6.39
CA THR A 50 -9.06 -13.08 -5.83
C THR A 50 -9.86 -11.88 -6.34
N PRO A 51 -11.18 -12.02 -6.55
CA PRO A 51 -12.06 -10.86 -6.86
C PRO A 51 -11.98 -9.78 -5.77
N THR A 52 -11.71 -10.21 -4.55
CA THR A 52 -11.52 -9.35 -3.40
C THR A 52 -10.33 -8.40 -3.57
N LEU A 53 -9.18 -8.89 -4.05
CA LEU A 53 -8.01 -8.03 -4.28
C LEU A 53 -8.27 -7.00 -5.39
N LEU A 54 -8.97 -7.41 -6.46
CA LEU A 54 -9.40 -6.49 -7.53
C LEU A 54 -10.34 -5.41 -6.98
N ALA A 55 -11.32 -5.78 -6.15
CA ALA A 55 -12.20 -4.82 -5.50
C ALA A 55 -11.45 -3.85 -4.56
N GLN A 56 -10.33 -4.28 -3.95
CA GLN A 56 -9.46 -3.38 -3.18
C GLN A 56 -8.72 -2.39 -4.08
N ILE A 57 -8.27 -2.83 -5.26
CA ILE A 57 -7.63 -1.98 -6.27
C ILE A 57 -8.63 -0.93 -6.76
N ASP A 58 -9.83 -1.33 -7.19
CA ASP A 58 -10.87 -0.43 -7.68
C ASP A 58 -11.26 0.61 -6.62
N ARG A 59 -11.31 0.19 -5.35
CA ARG A 59 -11.57 1.10 -4.22
C ARG A 59 -10.47 2.15 -4.06
N CYS A 60 -9.21 1.73 -4.13
CA CYS A 60 -8.08 2.64 -4.04
C CYS A 60 -8.05 3.61 -5.23
N GLU A 61 -8.32 3.12 -6.45
CA GLU A 61 -8.45 3.98 -7.65
C GLU A 61 -9.56 5.02 -7.48
N PHE A 62 -10.71 4.64 -6.92
CA PHE A 62 -11.78 5.57 -6.58
C PHE A 62 -11.32 6.65 -5.58
N TRP A 63 -10.68 6.25 -4.48
CA TRP A 63 -10.15 7.21 -3.50
C TRP A 63 -9.08 8.14 -4.08
N SER A 64 -8.27 7.66 -5.04
CA SER A 64 -7.21 8.45 -5.66
C SER A 64 -7.73 9.62 -6.51
N VAL A 65 -8.99 9.57 -6.98
CA VAL A 65 -9.61 10.70 -7.69
C VAL A 65 -9.73 11.92 -6.78
N GLU A 66 -10.13 11.71 -5.53
CA GLU A 66 -10.28 12.79 -4.53
C GLU A 66 -8.94 13.12 -3.84
N ARG A 67 -7.99 12.18 -3.86
CA ARG A 67 -6.69 12.29 -3.18
C ARG A 67 -5.52 11.96 -4.12
N PRO A 68 -5.24 12.81 -5.13
CA PRO A 68 -4.23 12.51 -6.14
C PRO A 68 -2.79 12.55 -5.62
N ASN A 69 -2.51 13.23 -4.50
CA ASN A 69 -1.15 13.40 -3.96
C ASN A 69 -0.97 12.70 -2.60
N ASP A 70 -1.84 11.76 -2.25
CA ASP A 70 -1.74 10.98 -1.01
C ASP A 70 -0.76 9.81 -1.22
N ALA A 71 0.44 9.97 -0.70
CA ALA A 71 1.53 8.99 -0.84
C ALA A 71 1.20 7.63 -0.20
N GLU A 72 0.45 7.61 0.90
CA GLU A 72 0.09 6.35 1.58
C GLU A 72 -0.97 5.58 0.79
N LEU A 73 -1.91 6.30 0.17
CA LEU A 73 -2.88 5.73 -0.76
C LEU A 73 -2.20 5.20 -2.03
N ALA A 74 -1.29 5.98 -2.62
CA ALA A 74 -0.52 5.56 -3.79
C ALA A 74 0.31 4.30 -3.49
N LEU A 75 0.98 4.26 -2.33
CA LEU A 75 1.73 3.09 -1.87
C LEU A 75 0.82 1.86 -1.73
N THR A 76 -0.38 2.04 -1.19
CA THR A 76 -1.37 0.98 -0.98
C THR A 76 -1.89 0.42 -2.31
N LEU A 77 -2.26 1.30 -3.24
CA LEU A 77 -2.68 0.92 -4.58
C LEU A 77 -1.55 0.21 -5.34
N GLY A 78 -0.33 0.76 -5.32
CA GLY A 78 0.85 0.15 -5.91
C GLY A 78 1.16 -1.24 -5.34
N THR A 79 1.01 -1.42 -4.02
CA THR A 79 1.21 -2.71 -3.35
C THR A 79 0.18 -3.75 -3.76
N PHE A 80 -1.11 -3.37 -3.88
CA PHE A 80 -2.14 -4.30 -4.36
C PHE A 80 -1.93 -4.67 -5.84
N CYS A 81 -1.61 -3.69 -6.68
CA CYS A 81 -1.24 -3.94 -8.08
C CYS A 81 -0.03 -4.88 -8.20
N LEU A 82 1.01 -4.68 -7.37
CA LEU A 82 2.17 -5.55 -7.33
C LEU A 82 1.79 -6.98 -6.95
N LYS A 83 0.99 -7.13 -5.87
CA LYS A 83 0.48 -8.44 -5.43
C LYS A 83 -0.37 -9.13 -6.49
N GLN A 84 -1.11 -8.35 -7.29
CA GLN A 84 -1.92 -8.83 -8.41
C GLN A 84 -1.13 -9.00 -9.71
N LYS A 85 0.18 -8.72 -9.72
CA LYS A 85 1.08 -8.76 -10.89
C LYS A 85 0.66 -7.83 -12.03
N LEU A 86 0.01 -6.71 -11.70
CA LEU A 86 -0.30 -5.62 -12.62
C LEU A 86 0.91 -4.69 -12.73
N TRP A 87 2.01 -5.17 -13.29
CA TRP A 87 3.34 -4.55 -13.23
C TRP A 87 3.36 -3.06 -13.59
N GLY A 88 2.77 -2.68 -14.72
CA GLY A 88 2.76 -1.27 -15.16
C GLY A 88 1.97 -0.35 -14.23
N LYS A 89 0.86 -0.83 -13.65
CA LYS A 89 0.10 -0.07 -12.64
C LYS A 89 0.87 0.01 -11.32
N ALA A 90 1.46 -1.11 -10.90
CA ALA A 90 2.25 -1.20 -9.69
C ALA A 90 3.41 -0.19 -9.72
N GLN A 91 4.22 -0.22 -10.78
CA GLN A 91 5.35 0.70 -10.94
C GLN A 91 4.90 2.17 -10.86
N ARG A 92 3.89 2.56 -11.67
CA ARG A 92 3.36 3.92 -11.70
C ARG A 92 2.97 4.43 -10.31
N HIS A 93 2.18 3.66 -9.58
CA HIS A 93 1.68 4.09 -8.28
C HIS A 93 2.75 4.05 -7.18
N LEU A 94 3.73 3.15 -7.26
CA LEU A 94 4.85 3.13 -6.32
C LEU A 94 5.83 4.29 -6.56
N GLU A 95 6.08 4.66 -7.81
CA GLU A 95 6.87 5.85 -8.16
C GLU A 95 6.17 7.13 -7.73
N GLN A 96 4.84 7.21 -7.90
CA GLN A 96 4.03 8.30 -7.36
C GLN A 96 4.13 8.37 -5.83
N ALA A 97 4.00 7.24 -5.15
CA ALA A 97 4.16 7.18 -3.69
C ALA A 97 5.52 7.70 -3.22
N LEU A 98 6.61 7.39 -3.95
CA LEU A 98 7.94 7.95 -3.66
C LEU A 98 8.00 9.46 -3.90
N SER A 99 7.42 9.94 -4.99
CA SER A 99 7.42 11.36 -5.33
C SER A 99 6.70 12.21 -4.28
N ASP A 100 5.58 11.71 -3.76
CA ASP A 100 4.72 12.43 -2.82
C ASP A 100 5.05 12.14 -1.35
N ALA A 101 5.92 11.16 -1.07
CA ALA A 101 6.23 10.77 0.30
C ALA A 101 6.98 11.87 1.06
N ILE A 102 6.50 12.16 2.27
CA ILE A 102 7.18 13.00 3.26
C ILE A 102 7.80 12.12 4.36
N GLU A 103 7.08 11.07 4.75
CA GLU A 103 7.50 10.15 5.81
C GLU A 103 8.56 9.15 5.31
N PRO A 104 9.71 9.02 6.00
CA PRO A 104 10.74 8.04 5.65
C PRO A 104 10.21 6.60 5.60
N ALA A 105 9.18 6.29 6.40
CA ALA A 105 8.54 4.98 6.40
C ALA A 105 7.85 4.65 5.07
N THR A 106 7.17 5.62 4.47
CA THR A 106 6.50 5.45 3.19
C THR A 106 7.52 5.34 2.06
N MET A 107 8.58 6.16 2.08
CA MET A 107 9.68 6.07 1.10
C MET A 107 10.35 4.70 1.12
N ARG A 108 10.68 4.21 2.33
CA ARG A 108 11.29 2.90 2.52
C ARG A 108 10.42 1.77 1.96
N GLU A 109 9.13 1.77 2.31
CA GLU A 109 8.22 0.72 1.85
C GLU A 109 8.00 0.79 0.33
N ALA A 110 7.90 1.98 -0.25
CA ALA A 110 7.78 2.15 -1.70
C ALA A 110 9.04 1.65 -2.44
N HIS A 111 10.25 1.95 -1.94
CA HIS A 111 11.49 1.40 -2.49
C HIS A 111 11.56 -0.12 -2.36
N LEU A 112 11.16 -0.69 -1.23
CA LEU A 112 11.10 -2.14 -1.07
C LEU A 112 10.17 -2.78 -2.11
N LYS A 113 9.00 -2.18 -2.35
CA LYS A 113 8.01 -2.69 -3.32
C LYS A 113 8.50 -2.54 -4.77
N LEU A 114 9.19 -1.45 -5.11
CA LEU A 114 9.81 -1.29 -6.43
C LEU A 114 10.94 -2.29 -6.65
N ALA A 115 11.73 -2.60 -5.61
CA ALA A 115 12.74 -3.65 -5.69
C ALA A 115 12.10 -5.02 -6.01
N GLN A 116 11.04 -5.38 -5.29
CA GLN A 116 10.27 -6.62 -5.52
C GLN A 116 9.63 -6.66 -6.91
N LEU A 117 9.17 -5.51 -7.42
CA LEU A 117 8.64 -5.38 -8.78
C LEU A 117 9.72 -5.70 -9.82
N HIS A 118 10.91 -5.10 -9.68
CA HIS A 118 12.01 -5.33 -10.62
C HIS A 118 12.58 -6.74 -10.53
N GLU A 119 12.56 -7.39 -9.37
CA GLU A 119 12.84 -8.83 -9.26
C GLU A 119 11.85 -9.67 -10.08
N GLY A 120 10.55 -9.38 -9.95
CA GLY A 120 9.50 -10.05 -10.73
C GLY A 120 9.59 -9.81 -12.24
N LEU A 121 10.26 -8.75 -12.66
CA LEU A 121 10.53 -8.40 -14.08
C LEU A 121 11.90 -8.86 -14.56
N GLU A 122 12.68 -9.60 -13.75
CA GLU A 122 14.04 -10.04 -14.07
C GLU A 122 15.00 -8.87 -14.38
N GLN A 123 14.86 -7.78 -13.62
CA GLN A 123 15.63 -6.53 -13.75
C GLN A 123 16.54 -6.32 -12.51
N PRO A 124 17.63 -7.10 -12.38
CA PRO A 124 18.40 -7.18 -11.14
C PRO A 124 19.12 -5.89 -10.76
N GLU A 125 19.55 -5.09 -11.73
CA GLU A 125 20.23 -3.81 -11.46
C GLU A 125 19.28 -2.78 -10.83
N GLN A 126 18.06 -2.68 -11.37
CA GLN A 126 17.02 -1.79 -10.87
C GLN A 126 16.54 -2.25 -9.48
N ALA A 127 16.36 -3.57 -9.30
CA ALA A 127 16.04 -4.15 -8.00
C ALA A 127 17.11 -3.82 -6.95
N ALA A 128 18.39 -4.04 -7.26
CA ALA A 128 19.50 -3.75 -6.36
C ALA A 128 19.59 -2.25 -6.00
N ASN A 129 19.33 -1.35 -6.95
CA ASN A 129 19.28 0.08 -6.67
C ASN A 129 18.19 0.41 -5.65
N HIS A 130 16.97 -0.08 -5.85
CA HIS A 130 15.86 0.17 -4.94
C HIS A 130 16.06 -0.47 -3.55
N TYR A 131 16.65 -1.66 -3.47
CA TYR A 131 17.05 -2.24 -2.18
C TYR A 131 18.06 -1.35 -1.43
N ARG A 132 19.04 -0.78 -2.14
CA ARG A 132 19.98 0.18 -1.54
C ARG A 132 19.26 1.41 -1.02
N GLN A 133 18.36 2.01 -1.81
CA GLN A 133 17.59 3.18 -1.38
C GLN A 133 16.67 2.87 -0.19
N CYS A 134 16.05 1.69 -0.16
CA CYS A 134 15.27 1.21 0.99
C CYS A 134 16.10 1.17 2.29
N ALA A 135 17.34 0.69 2.21
CA ALA A 135 18.25 0.66 3.35
C ALA A 135 18.66 2.09 3.80
N LEU A 136 18.96 2.99 2.86
CA LEU A 136 19.34 4.36 3.16
C LEU A 136 18.20 5.19 3.77
N ALA A 137 16.96 4.97 3.32
CA ALA A 137 15.75 5.58 3.88
C ALA A 137 15.43 5.12 5.33
N SER A 138 16.20 4.18 5.89
CA SER A 138 16.09 3.76 7.29
C SER A 138 17.01 4.53 8.23
N VAL A 139 17.96 5.32 7.70
CA VAL A 139 19.03 5.99 8.45
C VAL A 139 18.73 7.48 8.71
N LEU A 140 17.73 8.02 8.02
CA LEU A 140 17.22 9.39 8.17
C LEU A 140 16.07 9.44 9.18
#